data_AF-A0A7C0YZ02-F1
#
_entry.id   AF-A0A7C0YZ02-F1
#
_cell.length_a   1.000
_cell.length_b   1.000
_cell.length_c   1.000
_cell.angle_alpha   90.00
_cell.angle_beta   90.00
_cell.angle_gamma   90.00
#
_symmetry.space_group_name_H-M   'P 1'
#
loop_
_entity.id
_entity.type
_entity.pdbx_description
1 polymer ?
#
loop_
_entity_poly.entity_id
_entity_poly.type
_entity_poly.pdbx_seq_one_letter_code
_entity_poly.pdbx_strand_id
1 'polypeptide(L)'
;MKRFSVQKARKIQRELAKKIVFDDRFQAENIRFVAGVDVAYVGDVAIGAAAVLEYDSLETVEYAVVRCRTMFPYVPTLLSFREISPAVSCLKRLKIEPDVVLVDGHGYAHPFRCGFASHLGVVIGKPTVGVAKKLLCGSVGEFNDEGCALIVHEGEVVGMAVITKPGTKPVYVSVGNMVSLDTA
;
A
#
# COMPACT_ATOMS: atom_id res chain seq x y z
N MET A 1 1.58 -13.14 -27.43
CA MET A 1 1.52 -12.61 -26.05
C MET A 1 1.82 -13.75 -25.08
N LYS A 2 2.84 -13.62 -24.21
CA LYS A 2 3.13 -14.65 -23.20
C LYS A 2 1.89 -14.82 -22.31
N ARG A 3 1.35 -16.05 -22.23
CA ARG A 3 0.17 -16.41 -21.44
C ARG A 3 0.42 -16.05 -19.97
N PHE A 4 -0.46 -15.24 -19.37
CA PHE A 4 -0.41 -14.93 -17.94
C PHE A 4 -0.38 -16.22 -17.12
N SER A 5 0.44 -16.26 -16.07
CA SER A 5 0.59 -17.43 -15.20
C SER A 5 0.51 -16.99 -13.74
N VAL A 6 -0.55 -17.45 -13.06
CA VAL A 6 -0.76 -17.24 -11.63
C VAL A 6 0.42 -17.77 -10.80
N GLN A 7 0.96 -18.93 -11.17
CA GLN A 7 2.12 -19.52 -10.49
C GLN A 7 3.36 -18.61 -10.58
N LYS A 8 3.64 -18.05 -11.77
CA LYS A 8 4.76 -17.11 -11.95
C LYS A 8 4.53 -15.81 -11.17
N ALA A 9 3.32 -15.26 -11.19
CA ALA A 9 2.98 -14.05 -10.45
C ALA A 9 3.14 -14.24 -8.93
N ARG A 10 2.67 -15.37 -8.38
CA ARG A 10 2.87 -15.72 -6.96
C ARG A 10 4.34 -15.94 -6.60
N LYS A 11 5.14 -16.51 -7.52
CA LYS A 11 6.59 -16.60 -7.32
C LYS A 11 7.21 -15.21 -7.19
N ILE A 12 6.84 -14.29 -8.08
CA ILE A 12 7.30 -12.90 -8.03
C ILE A 12 6.89 -12.23 -6.72
N GLN A 13 5.65 -12.39 -6.25
CA GLN A 13 5.23 -11.84 -4.94
C GLN A 13 6.10 -12.31 -3.79
N ARG A 14 6.42 -13.61 -3.73
CA ARG A 14 7.30 -14.13 -2.67
C ARG A 14 8.71 -13.60 -2.77
N GLU A 15 9.24 -13.42 -3.98
CA GLU A 15 10.56 -12.80 -4.15
C GLU A 15 10.57 -11.30 -3.81
N LEU A 16 9.47 -10.59 -4.05
CA LEU A 16 9.32 -9.19 -3.64
C LEU A 16 9.13 -9.06 -2.13
N ALA A 17 8.39 -9.98 -1.51
CA ALA A 17 8.18 -9.99 -0.06
C ALA A 17 9.52 -10.03 0.71
N LYS A 18 10.50 -10.79 0.21
CA LYS A 18 11.85 -10.87 0.78
C LYS A 18 12.64 -9.56 0.71
N LYS A 19 12.20 -8.59 -0.10
CA LYS A 19 12.86 -7.29 -0.28
C LYS A 19 12.22 -6.18 0.55
N ILE A 20 11.13 -6.47 1.26
CA ILE A 20 10.48 -5.51 2.14
C ILE A 20 11.42 -5.22 3.30
N VAL A 21 11.64 -3.94 3.56
CA VAL A 21 12.36 -3.45 4.73
C VAL A 21 11.33 -3.04 5.79
N PHE A 22 11.46 -3.55 7.01
CA PHE A 22 10.55 -3.26 8.13
C PHE A 22 11.09 -2.21 9.10
N ASP A 23 12.30 -1.70 8.85
CA ASP A 23 12.87 -0.60 9.63
C ASP A 23 12.59 0.74 8.94
N ASP A 24 12.39 1.78 9.74
CA ASP A 24 12.24 3.15 9.25
C ASP A 24 13.51 3.60 8.52
N ARG A 25 13.36 3.99 7.26
CA ARG A 25 14.44 4.61 6.45
C ARG A 25 14.25 6.12 6.26
N PHE A 26 13.49 6.71 7.17
CA PHE A 26 13.25 8.14 7.30
C PHE A 26 13.10 8.48 8.79
N GLN A 27 13.11 9.76 9.11
CA GLN A 27 12.84 10.26 10.47
C GLN A 27 11.44 10.85 10.46
N ALA A 28 10.56 10.37 11.35
CA ALA A 28 9.16 10.76 11.37
C ALA A 28 8.98 12.27 11.60
N GLU A 29 9.89 12.90 12.36
CA GLU A 29 9.88 14.33 12.67
C GLU A 29 10.23 15.21 11.46
N ASN A 30 10.79 14.62 10.41
CA ASN A 30 11.21 15.31 9.19
C ASN A 30 10.25 15.10 8.01
N ILE A 31 9.12 14.42 8.21
CA ILE A 31 8.12 14.25 7.15
C ILE A 31 7.57 15.63 6.80
N ARG A 32 7.68 16.00 5.52
CA ARG A 32 7.13 17.25 4.99
C ARG A 32 6.04 16.99 3.97
N PHE A 33 6.20 15.94 3.16
CA PHE A 33 5.26 15.61 2.10
C PHE A 33 4.87 14.15 2.17
N VAL A 34 3.57 13.89 2.19
CA VAL A 34 3.02 12.54 2.07
C VAL A 34 2.23 12.43 0.77
N ALA A 35 2.24 11.28 0.13
CA ALA A 35 1.40 11.03 -1.03
C ALA A 35 0.34 9.96 -0.76
N GLY A 36 -0.87 10.17 -1.26
CA GLY A 36 -1.89 9.13 -1.38
C GLY A 36 -1.90 8.57 -2.81
N VAL A 37 -2.03 7.25 -2.96
CA VAL A 37 -2.17 6.57 -4.26
C VAL A 37 -3.36 5.64 -4.27
N ASP A 38 -4.15 5.74 -5.34
CA ASP A 38 -5.31 4.87 -5.61
C ASP A 38 -5.42 4.57 -7.13
N VAL A 39 -6.09 3.47 -7.48
CA VAL A 39 -6.35 3.05 -8.85
C VAL A 39 -7.81 2.65 -9.03
N ALA A 40 -8.53 3.42 -9.87
CA ALA A 40 -9.90 3.11 -10.27
C ALA A 40 -9.94 2.41 -11.63
N TYR A 41 -11.05 1.74 -11.95
CA TYR A 41 -11.25 1.05 -13.22
C TYR A 41 -12.54 1.48 -13.91
N VAL A 42 -12.47 1.67 -15.23
CA VAL A 42 -13.63 1.87 -16.11
C VAL A 42 -13.45 0.96 -17.32
N GLY A 43 -14.21 -0.14 -17.37
CA GLY A 43 -14.04 -1.17 -18.40
C GLY A 43 -12.66 -1.82 -18.33
N ASP A 44 -11.91 -1.78 -19.44
CA ASP A 44 -10.53 -2.27 -19.51
C ASP A 44 -9.47 -1.17 -19.23
N VAL A 45 -9.90 0.03 -18.83
CA VAL A 45 -9.01 1.15 -18.49
C VAL A 45 -8.80 1.23 -16.98
N ALA A 46 -7.54 1.26 -16.56
CA ALA A 46 -7.13 1.61 -15.21
C ALA A 46 -6.77 3.11 -15.16
N ILE A 47 -7.22 3.78 -14.11
CA ILE A 47 -7.00 5.19 -13.84
C ILE A 47 -6.25 5.29 -12.52
N GLY A 48 -4.95 5.53 -12.57
CA GLY A 48 -4.17 5.82 -11.38
C GLY A 48 -4.30 7.30 -11.02
N ALA A 49 -4.29 7.58 -9.72
CA ALA A 49 -4.15 8.92 -9.18
C ALA A 49 -3.12 8.92 -8.05
N ALA A 50 -2.29 9.96 -8.01
CA ALA A 50 -1.43 10.27 -6.87
C ALA A 50 -1.65 11.72 -6.46
N ALA A 51 -1.80 11.98 -5.17
CA ALA A 51 -1.93 13.33 -4.61
C ALA A 51 -0.89 13.52 -3.50
N VAL A 52 -0.12 14.60 -3.57
CA VAL A 52 0.87 15.01 -2.56
C VAL A 52 0.24 16.04 -1.67
N LEU A 53 0.32 15.80 -0.37
CA LEU A 53 -0.12 16.71 0.68
C LEU A 53 1.10 17.18 1.46
N GLU A 54 1.08 18.44 1.87
CA GLU A 54 1.97 18.91 2.94
C GLU A 54 1.48 18.30 4.27
N TYR A 55 2.40 17.73 5.05
CA TYR A 55 2.06 16.82 6.14
C TYR A 55 1.35 17.50 7.31
N ASP A 56 1.81 18.69 7.71
CA ASP A 56 1.28 19.38 8.90
C ASP A 56 -0.11 19.98 8.63
N SER A 57 -0.31 20.58 7.45
CA SER A 57 -1.55 21.24 7.06
C SER A 57 -2.56 20.32 6.37
N LEU A 58 -2.10 19.18 5.85
CA LEU A 58 -2.84 18.29 4.96
C LEU A 58 -3.36 18.98 3.68
N GLU A 59 -2.78 20.13 3.30
CA GLU A 59 -3.12 20.81 2.06
C GLU A 59 -2.57 20.02 0.86
N THR A 60 -3.43 19.78 -0.14
CA THR A 60 -2.99 19.15 -1.40
C THR A 60 -2.17 20.14 -2.22
N VAL A 61 -0.88 19.86 -2.39
CA VAL A 61 0.08 20.73 -3.09
C VAL A 61 0.34 20.31 -4.53
N GLU A 62 0.15 19.03 -4.85
CA GLU A 62 0.31 18.51 -6.22
C GLU A 62 -0.55 17.25 -6.41
N TYR A 63 -0.96 16.98 -7.65
CA TYR A 63 -1.52 15.69 -8.01
C TYR A 63 -1.20 15.32 -9.46
N ALA A 64 -1.23 14.02 -9.74
CA ALA A 64 -1.07 13.47 -11.08
C ALA A 64 -2.09 12.35 -11.32
N VAL A 65 -2.61 12.29 -12.55
CA VAL A 65 -3.54 11.25 -13.00
C VAL A 65 -3.02 10.61 -14.29
N VAL A 66 -3.10 9.29 -14.36
CA VAL A 66 -2.71 8.51 -15.55
C VAL A 66 -3.81 7.54 -15.92
N ARG A 67 -4.11 7.45 -17.22
CA ARG A 67 -4.98 6.41 -17.78
C ARG A 67 -4.13 5.41 -18.54
N CYS A 68 -4.29 4.13 -18.26
CA CYS A 68 -3.63 3.06 -18.99
C CYS A 68 -4.57 1.87 -19.20
N ARG A 69 -4.37 1.15 -20.30
CA ARG A 69 -5.11 -0.09 -20.54
C ARG A 69 -4.64 -1.17 -19.56
N THR A 70 -5.58 -1.91 -18.99
CA THR A 70 -5.30 -3.02 -18.08
C THR A 70 -4.69 -4.17 -18.86
N MET A 71 -3.48 -4.57 -18.51
CA MET A 71 -2.75 -5.67 -19.15
C MET A 71 -2.88 -7.01 -18.40
N PHE A 72 -3.46 -6.98 -17.19
CA PHE A 72 -3.56 -8.12 -16.28
C PHE A 72 -5.02 -8.42 -15.91
N PRO A 73 -5.46 -9.70 -15.94
CA PRO A 73 -6.81 -10.06 -15.51
C PRO A 73 -6.98 -9.85 -14.00
N TYR A 74 -8.24 -9.69 -13.55
CA TYR A 74 -8.55 -9.73 -12.13
C TYR A 74 -8.32 -11.14 -11.59
N VAL A 75 -7.36 -11.27 -10.68
CA VAL A 75 -7.17 -12.48 -9.88
C VAL A 75 -7.03 -12.04 -8.43
N PRO A 76 -7.89 -12.54 -7.51
CA PRO A 76 -7.76 -12.24 -6.09
C PRO A 76 -6.33 -12.48 -5.61
N THR A 77 -5.83 -11.65 -4.69
CA THR A 77 -4.43 -11.64 -4.18
C THR A 77 -3.34 -11.29 -5.19
N LEU A 78 -3.68 -10.96 -6.45
CA LEU A 78 -2.74 -10.47 -7.47
C LEU A 78 -3.09 -9.07 -7.98
N LEU A 79 -3.90 -8.33 -7.23
CA LEU A 79 -4.36 -6.99 -7.60
C LEU A 79 -3.21 -6.04 -7.90
N SER A 80 -2.12 -6.12 -7.13
CA SER A 80 -0.93 -5.28 -7.32
C SER A 80 -0.37 -5.34 -8.76
N PHE A 81 -0.42 -6.48 -9.45
CA PHE A 81 0.05 -6.56 -10.84
C PHE A 81 -0.78 -5.72 -11.82
N ARG A 82 -2.02 -5.40 -11.47
CA ARG A 82 -2.88 -4.50 -12.26
C ARG A 82 -2.61 -3.03 -11.93
N GLU A 83 -2.24 -2.73 -10.69
CA GLU A 83 -2.22 -1.37 -10.15
C GLU A 83 -0.84 -0.72 -10.13
N ILE A 84 0.23 -1.52 -10.16
CA ILE A 84 1.60 -1.02 -10.11
C ILE A 84 1.93 -0.10 -11.29
N SER A 85 1.54 -0.49 -12.52
CA SER A 85 1.83 0.32 -13.71
C SER A 85 1.18 1.71 -13.65
N PRO A 86 -0.14 1.86 -13.41
CA PRO A 86 -0.75 3.18 -13.27
C PRO A 86 -0.18 3.97 -12.08
N ALA A 87 0.01 3.33 -10.93
CA ALA A 87 0.53 4.00 -9.73
C ALA A 87 1.95 4.56 -9.92
N VAL A 88 2.89 3.74 -10.40
CA VAL A 88 4.26 4.18 -10.70
C VAL A 88 4.25 5.31 -11.74
N SER A 89 3.36 5.24 -12.73
CA SER A 89 3.25 6.27 -13.76
C SER A 89 2.74 7.61 -13.20
N CYS A 90 1.86 7.58 -12.20
CA CYS A 90 1.40 8.79 -11.52
C CYS A 90 2.51 9.38 -10.66
N LEU A 91 3.15 8.57 -9.83
CA LEU A 91 4.24 9.01 -8.95
C LEU A 91 5.40 9.63 -9.75
N LYS A 92 5.75 9.07 -10.91
CA LYS A 92 6.77 9.62 -11.81
C LYS A 92 6.42 10.97 -12.45
N ARG A 93 5.15 11.38 -12.42
CA ARG A 93 4.69 12.67 -12.96
C ARG A 93 4.72 13.78 -11.91
N LEU A 94 4.81 13.43 -10.64
CA LEU A 94 4.93 14.39 -9.55
C LEU A 94 6.31 15.06 -9.62
N LYS A 95 6.34 16.36 -9.34
CA LYS A 95 7.58 17.13 -9.18
C LYS A 95 8.04 17.14 -7.74
N ILE A 96 7.09 17.15 -6.80
CA ILE A 96 7.35 17.03 -5.37
C ILE A 96 7.52 15.55 -5.05
N GLU A 97 8.68 15.23 -4.48
CA GLU A 97 8.97 13.87 -4.05
C GLU A 97 8.42 13.66 -2.63
N PRO A 98 7.45 12.74 -2.44
CA PRO A 98 6.91 12.47 -1.11
C PRO A 98 7.92 11.67 -0.27
N ASP A 99 7.92 11.93 1.03
CA ASP A 99 8.71 11.20 2.03
C ASP A 99 8.10 9.81 2.28
N VAL A 100 6.77 9.75 2.39
CA VAL A 100 6.00 8.51 2.61
C VAL A 100 4.81 8.45 1.66
N VAL A 101 4.53 7.26 1.11
CA VAL A 101 3.37 7.03 0.25
C VAL A 101 2.36 6.10 0.93
N LEU A 102 1.18 6.63 1.21
CA LEU A 102 0.00 5.89 1.66
C LEU A 102 -0.72 5.29 0.45
N VAL A 103 -1.03 4.00 0.52
CA VAL A 103 -1.62 3.24 -0.59
C VAL A 103 -2.97 2.66 -0.17
N ASP A 104 -4.04 2.88 -0.95
CA ASP A 104 -5.33 2.22 -0.72
C ASP A 104 -5.23 0.73 -1.04
N GLY A 105 -4.92 -0.07 -0.02
CA GLY A 105 -4.65 -1.48 -0.15
C GLY A 105 -3.67 -1.98 0.90
N HIS A 106 -3.45 -3.30 0.93
CA HIS A 106 -2.55 -3.91 1.91
C HIS A 106 -1.09 -3.86 1.47
N GLY A 107 -0.19 -3.83 2.45
CA GLY A 107 1.23 -4.14 2.31
C GLY A 107 1.51 -5.59 2.73
N TYR A 108 2.20 -5.77 3.84
CA TYR A 108 2.62 -7.07 4.37
C TYR A 108 1.43 -7.93 4.87
N ALA A 109 0.31 -7.30 5.24
CA ALA A 109 -0.98 -7.94 5.57
C ALA A 109 -1.65 -8.57 4.32
N HIS A 110 -0.99 -9.58 3.78
CA HIS A 110 -1.37 -10.27 2.56
C HIS A 110 -1.03 -11.76 2.65
N PRO A 111 -1.82 -12.69 2.06
CA PRO A 111 -1.55 -14.13 2.10
C PRO A 111 -0.19 -14.55 1.52
N PHE A 112 0.39 -13.72 0.66
CA PHE A 112 1.71 -13.92 0.06
C PHE A 112 2.74 -12.88 0.54
N ARG A 113 2.47 -12.19 1.66
CA ARG A 113 3.33 -11.18 2.29
C ARG A 113 3.75 -10.00 1.38
N CYS A 114 3.06 -9.82 0.25
CA CYS A 114 3.34 -8.77 -0.73
C CYS A 114 2.04 -8.29 -1.37
N GLY A 115 1.34 -7.42 -0.65
CA GLY A 115 0.21 -6.65 -1.15
C GLY A 115 0.62 -5.51 -2.10
N PHE A 116 -0.33 -4.64 -2.42
CA PHE A 116 -0.10 -3.51 -3.32
C PHE A 116 0.90 -2.50 -2.77
N ALA A 117 0.77 -2.11 -1.50
CA ALA A 117 1.66 -1.13 -0.88
C ALA A 117 3.12 -1.62 -0.85
N SER A 118 3.35 -2.89 -0.51
CA SER A 118 4.68 -3.49 -0.49
C SER A 118 5.28 -3.64 -1.88
N HIS A 119 4.48 -4.13 -2.85
CA HIS A 119 4.93 -4.24 -4.22
C HIS A 119 5.32 -2.85 -4.77
N LEU A 120 4.50 -1.84 -4.52
CA LEU A 120 4.77 -0.48 -4.97
C LEU A 120 6.05 0.06 -4.33
N GLY A 121 6.16 -0.03 -3.00
CA GLY A 121 7.32 0.47 -2.24
C GLY A 121 8.64 -0.15 -2.67
N VAL A 122 8.66 -1.47 -2.88
CA VAL A 122 9.85 -2.17 -3.39
C VAL A 122 10.20 -1.74 -4.82
N VAL A 123 9.20 -1.49 -5.68
CA VAL A 123 9.42 -1.08 -7.08
C VAL A 123 9.94 0.36 -7.18
N ILE A 124 9.42 1.28 -6.36
CA ILE A 124 9.83 2.69 -6.37
C ILE A 124 11.00 2.98 -5.44
N GLY A 125 11.36 2.05 -4.54
CA GLY A 125 12.43 2.22 -3.57
C GLY A 125 12.13 3.30 -2.52
N LYS A 126 10.88 3.37 -2.03
CA LYS A 126 10.42 4.40 -1.08
C LYS A 126 9.67 3.81 0.11
N PRO A 127 9.53 4.59 1.20
CA PRO A 127 8.61 4.30 2.28
C PRO A 127 7.17 4.22 1.78
N THR A 128 6.51 3.09 2.05
CA THR A 128 5.08 2.90 1.75
C THR A 128 4.33 2.29 2.93
N VAL A 129 3.10 2.74 3.13
CA VAL A 129 2.16 2.18 4.10
C VAL A 129 0.90 1.75 3.37
N GLY A 130 0.44 0.53 3.62
CA GLY A 130 -0.85 0.06 3.12
C GLY A 130 -1.96 0.40 4.10
N VAL A 131 -2.97 1.14 3.65
CA VAL A 131 -4.15 1.50 4.43
C VAL A 131 -5.38 0.94 3.73
N ALA A 132 -5.96 -0.13 4.27
CA ALA A 132 -7.08 -0.82 3.66
C ALA A 132 -8.39 -0.65 4.44
N LYS A 133 -9.51 -0.66 3.73
CA LYS A 133 -10.87 -0.51 4.30
C LYS A 133 -11.51 -1.84 4.76
N LYS A 134 -10.90 -2.97 4.37
CA LYS A 134 -11.38 -4.33 4.68
C LYS A 134 -10.21 -5.20 5.06
N LEU A 135 -10.42 -6.17 5.94
CA LEU A 135 -9.42 -7.18 6.26
C LEU A 135 -9.31 -8.19 5.12
N LEU A 136 -8.11 -8.36 4.56
CA LEU A 136 -7.85 -9.35 3.51
C LEU A 136 -7.48 -10.72 4.07
N CYS A 137 -6.67 -10.76 5.13
CA CYS A 137 -6.22 -12.00 5.77
C CYS A 137 -5.86 -11.78 7.24
N GLY A 138 -5.87 -12.87 8.00
CA GLY A 138 -5.53 -12.89 9.41
C GLY A 138 -6.74 -12.69 10.30
N SER A 139 -6.47 -12.60 11.60
CA SER A 139 -7.45 -12.28 12.64
C SER A 139 -7.01 -11.04 13.39
N VAL A 140 -7.96 -10.15 13.67
CA VAL A 140 -7.74 -8.99 14.53
C VAL A 140 -7.77 -9.45 15.98
N GLY A 141 -6.76 -9.05 16.75
CA GLY A 141 -6.69 -9.30 18.18
C GLY A 141 -7.62 -8.40 18.99
N GLU A 142 -7.34 -8.29 20.29
CA GLU A 142 -8.06 -7.38 21.18
C GLU A 142 -7.58 -5.94 20.96
N PHE A 143 -8.53 -5.00 21.03
CA PHE A 143 -8.24 -3.57 20.92
C PHE A 143 -7.72 -3.03 22.26
N ASN A 144 -6.63 -2.26 22.21
CA ASN A 144 -6.15 -1.49 23.35
C ASN A 144 -6.97 -0.20 23.54
N ASP A 145 -6.64 0.56 24.59
CA ASP A 145 -7.32 1.81 24.93
C ASP A 145 -7.15 2.91 23.87
N GLU A 146 -6.17 2.77 22.98
CA GLU A 146 -5.90 3.69 21.86
C GLU A 146 -6.70 3.32 20.59
N GLY A 147 -7.47 2.23 20.62
CA GLY A 147 -8.24 1.76 19.47
C GLY A 147 -7.40 1.02 18.42
N CYS A 148 -6.30 0.42 18.84
CA CYS A 148 -5.40 -0.38 18.00
C CYS A 148 -5.44 -1.87 18.38
N ALA A 149 -5.38 -2.75 17.38
CA ALA A 149 -5.31 -4.20 17.57
C ALA A 149 -4.39 -4.85 16.54
N LEU A 150 -3.49 -5.74 16.96
CA LEU A 150 -2.61 -6.46 16.02
C LEU A 150 -3.41 -7.39 15.11
N ILE A 151 -2.97 -7.51 13.86
CA ILE A 151 -3.47 -8.47 12.88
C ILE A 151 -2.47 -9.61 12.81
N VAL A 152 -2.92 -10.83 13.15
CA VAL A 152 -2.08 -12.02 13.11
C VAL A 152 -2.52 -12.95 11.98
N HIS A 153 -1.58 -13.41 11.16
CA HIS A 153 -1.82 -14.39 10.12
C HIS A 153 -0.73 -15.45 10.16
N GLU A 154 -1.12 -16.73 10.27
CA GLU A 154 -0.18 -17.86 10.36
C GLU A 154 0.87 -17.73 11.49
N GLY A 155 0.45 -17.15 12.62
CA GLY A 155 1.32 -16.95 13.80
C GLY A 155 2.24 -15.73 13.71
N GLU A 156 2.18 -14.94 12.64
CA GLU A 156 2.97 -13.73 12.46
C GLU A 156 2.10 -12.48 12.55
N VAL A 157 2.63 -11.41 13.17
CA VAL A 157 2.03 -10.08 13.09
C VAL A 157 2.25 -9.54 11.68
N VAL A 158 1.16 -9.20 10.99
CA VAL A 158 1.21 -8.74 9.60
C VAL A 158 0.71 -7.31 9.39
N GLY A 159 0.08 -6.72 10.41
CA GLY A 159 -0.45 -5.37 10.37
C GLY A 159 -1.19 -5.01 11.66
N MET A 160 -1.93 -3.92 11.62
CA MET A 160 -2.69 -3.38 12.75
C MET A 160 -4.05 -2.89 12.28
N ALA A 161 -5.10 -3.24 13.01
CA ALA A 161 -6.42 -2.63 12.86
C ALA A 161 -6.46 -1.37 13.73
N VAL A 162 -6.85 -0.24 13.16
CA VAL A 162 -6.82 1.08 13.80
C VAL A 162 -8.19 1.75 13.69
N ILE A 163 -8.78 2.13 14.82
CA ILE A 163 -10.00 2.93 14.87
C ILE A 163 -9.61 4.40 14.79
N THR A 164 -9.70 4.99 13.59
CA THR A 164 -9.33 6.39 13.36
C THR A 164 -10.37 7.40 13.87
N LYS A 165 -11.60 6.96 14.12
CA LYS A 165 -12.67 7.78 14.69
C LYS A 165 -13.58 6.94 15.60
N PRO A 166 -13.95 7.44 16.80
CA PRO A 166 -14.88 6.75 17.68
C PRO A 166 -16.18 6.37 16.96
N GLY A 167 -16.65 5.13 17.19
CA GLY A 167 -17.88 4.61 16.59
C GLY A 167 -17.79 4.24 15.10
N THR A 168 -16.58 4.22 14.51
CA THR A 168 -16.38 3.80 13.11
C THR A 168 -15.72 2.43 13.02
N LYS A 169 -15.80 1.82 11.82
CA LYS A 169 -15.07 0.58 11.54
C LYS A 169 -13.57 0.89 11.46
N PRO A 170 -12.70 -0.03 11.90
CA PRO A 170 -11.27 0.17 11.79
C PRO A 170 -10.82 0.19 10.32
N VAL A 171 -9.70 0.88 10.08
CA VAL A 171 -8.85 0.65 8.91
C VAL A 171 -7.79 -0.38 9.25
N TYR A 172 -7.22 -1.01 8.22
CA TYR A 172 -6.22 -2.06 8.38
C TYR A 172 -4.90 -1.55 7.80
N VAL A 173 -4.01 -1.16 8.70
CA VAL A 173 -2.68 -0.63 8.42
C VAL A 173 -1.68 -1.77 8.32
N SER A 174 -0.76 -1.70 7.38
CA SER A 174 0.31 -2.69 7.24
C SER A 174 1.52 -2.08 6.57
N VAL A 175 2.71 -2.52 7.00
CA VAL A 175 3.98 -2.14 6.41
C VAL A 175 3.96 -2.40 4.91
N GLY A 176 4.19 -1.36 4.11
CA GLY A 176 4.50 -1.52 2.70
C GLY A 176 5.97 -1.84 2.52
N ASN A 177 6.84 -0.86 2.79
CA ASN A 177 8.30 -0.94 2.67
C ASN A 177 8.96 0.23 3.41
N MET A 178 10.16 0.02 3.96
CA MET A 178 11.02 1.06 4.57
C MET A 178 10.36 1.87 5.70
N VAL A 179 9.43 1.24 6.41
CA VAL A 179 8.69 1.78 7.55
C VAL A 179 8.39 0.64 8.51
N SER A 180 8.48 0.91 9.81
CA SER A 180 8.07 -0.03 10.86
C SER A 180 6.56 -0.05 11.01
N LEU A 181 6.01 -1.11 11.62
CA LEU A 181 4.56 -1.17 11.84
C LEU A 181 4.10 -0.12 12.85
N ASP A 182 4.92 0.21 13.83
CA ASP A 182 4.58 1.18 14.87
C ASP A 182 4.59 2.61 14.32
N THR A 183 5.45 2.91 13.35
CA THR A 183 5.49 4.21 12.65
C THR A 183 4.42 4.35 11.57
N ALA A 184 4.00 3.24 10.95
CA ALA A 184 3.02 3.19 9.86
C ALA A 184 1.58 3.46 10.32
#